data_AF-X1KVE6-F1
#
_entry.id   AF-X1KVE6-F1
#
_cell.length_a   1.000
_cell.length_b   1.000
_cell.length_c   1.000
_cell.angle_alpha   90.00
_cell.angle_beta   90.00
_cell.angle_gamma   90.00
#
_symmetry.space_group_name_H-M   'P 1'
#
loop_
_entity.id
_entity.type
_entity.pdbx_description
1 polymer ?
#
loop_
_entity_poly.entity_id
_entity_poly.type
_entity_poly.pdbx_seq_one_letter_code
_entity_poly.pdbx_strand_id
1 'polypeptide(L)'
;FIEHRSLSKTPFVGNRIDNNTGSPLNIPHLAKLCGARYVARWTPLHARRLMYSITDALQKPGFSVIEVIAPCLMYYASNGRIGETLDRMRFFYENSVIKHGEPTDNLNINHSNKIVVGKFVDRVIDGG
;
A
#
# COMPACT_ATOMS: atom_id res chain seq x y z
N PHE A 1 -4.21 19.49 -26.23
CA PHE A 1 -4.03 18.10 -25.75
C PHE A 1 -2.85 18.12 -24.79
N ILE A 2 -3.11 18.06 -23.48
CA ILE A 2 -2.05 18.05 -22.47
C ILE A 2 -1.61 16.60 -22.33
N GLU A 3 -0.38 16.29 -22.73
CA GLU A 3 0.25 15.00 -22.46
C GLU A 3 0.36 14.81 -20.95
N HIS A 4 -0.46 13.91 -20.42
CA HIS A 4 -0.32 13.41 -19.07
C HIS A 4 0.94 12.53 -19.03
N ARG A 5 1.99 13.03 -18.39
CA ARG A 5 3.24 12.30 -18.19
C ARG A 5 2.96 11.15 -17.24
N SER A 6 2.73 9.96 -17.79
CA SER A 6 2.63 8.70 -17.04
C SER A 6 3.78 8.60 -16.04
N LEU A 7 3.47 8.54 -14.74
CA LEU A 7 4.45 8.31 -13.69
C LEU A 7 4.99 6.88 -13.84
N SER A 8 6.06 6.71 -14.61
CA SER A 8 6.70 5.42 -14.88
C SER A 8 7.49 4.86 -13.69
N LYS A 9 7.53 5.57 -12.56
CA LYS A 9 8.30 5.21 -11.36
C LYS A 9 7.41 5.31 -10.13
N THR A 10 7.50 4.32 -9.24
CA THR A 10 6.79 4.38 -7.95
C THR A 10 7.25 5.62 -7.16
N PRO A 11 6.31 6.48 -6.70
CA PRO A 11 6.66 7.76 -6.07
C PRO A 11 7.13 7.63 -4.62
N PHE A 12 7.25 6.41 -4.10
CA PHE A 12 7.55 6.12 -2.70
C PHE A 12 9.04 6.07 -2.38
N VAL A 13 9.90 6.14 -3.39
CA VAL A 13 11.34 6.35 -3.16
C VAL A 13 11.59 7.84 -3.24
N GLY A 14 11.65 8.47 -2.08
CA GLY A 14 12.00 9.87 -1.96
C GLY A 14 13.49 10.10 -2.24
N ASN A 15 13.82 11.21 -2.91
CA ASN A 15 15.16 11.77 -2.82
C ASN A 15 15.33 12.35 -1.43
N ARG A 16 16.02 11.63 -0.54
CA ARG A 16 16.48 12.21 0.72
C ARG A 16 17.61 13.21 0.43
N ILE A 17 17.71 14.24 1.28
CA ILE A 17 18.73 15.31 1.19
C ILE A 17 20.17 14.74 1.29
N ASP A 18 20.32 13.53 1.83
CA ASP A 18 21.60 12.83 2.06
C ASP A 18 22.02 11.89 0.91
N ASN A 19 21.37 11.95 -0.26
CA ASN A 19 21.57 11.04 -1.40
C ASN A 19 21.37 9.54 -1.07
N ASN A 20 20.81 9.19 0.09
CA ASN A 20 20.56 7.81 0.48
C ASN A 20 19.18 7.35 -0.04
N THR A 21 19.20 6.51 -1.08
CA THR A 21 18.00 5.86 -1.65
C THR A 21 17.59 4.64 -0.82
N GLY A 22 17.26 4.86 0.45
CA GLY A 22 16.74 3.80 1.31
C GLY A 22 15.42 3.28 0.74
N SER A 23 15.32 1.98 0.49
CA SER A 23 14.06 1.35 0.06
C SER A 23 12.99 1.53 1.15
N PRO A 24 11.71 1.70 0.76
CA PRO A 24 10.62 1.81 1.74
C PRO A 24 10.54 0.53 2.57
N LEU A 25 10.16 0.68 3.84
CA LEU A 25 10.02 -0.43 4.76
C LEU A 25 8.86 -1.34 4.34
N ASN A 26 9.05 -2.66 4.41
CA ASN A 26 7.98 -3.63 4.18
C ASN A 26 7.14 -3.82 5.44
N ILE A 27 6.17 -2.93 5.63
CA ILE A 27 5.28 -2.91 6.80
C ILE A 27 4.52 -4.23 6.99
N PRO A 28 3.93 -4.88 5.95
CA PRO A 28 3.25 -6.16 6.12
C PRO A 28 4.18 -7.28 6.59
N HIS A 29 5.42 -7.31 6.11
CA HIS A 29 6.42 -8.27 6.57
C HIS A 29 6.79 -8.03 8.03
N LEU A 30 7.07 -6.78 8.40
CA LEU A 30 7.36 -6.40 9.78
C LEU A 30 6.20 -6.78 10.71
N ALA A 31 4.97 -6.46 10.33
CA ALA A 31 3.77 -6.80 11.11
C ALA A 31 3.63 -8.31 11.34
N LYS A 32 3.87 -9.14 10.31
CA LYS A 32 3.89 -10.60 10.44
C LYS A 32 4.94 -11.06 11.45
N LEU A 33 6.16 -10.51 11.36
CA LEU A 33 7.26 -10.85 12.27
C LEU A 33 6.97 -10.43 13.72
N CYS A 34 6.28 -9.30 13.92
CA CYS A 34 5.79 -8.86 15.23
C CYS A 34 4.61 -9.70 15.77
N GLY A 35 4.19 -10.75 15.07
CA GLY A 35 3.14 -11.65 15.53
C GLY A 35 1.71 -11.19 15.21
N ALA A 36 1.52 -10.25 14.27
CA ALA A 36 0.17 -9.85 13.86
C ALA A 36 -0.64 -11.04 13.34
N ARG A 37 -1.89 -11.14 13.80
CA ARG A 37 -2.84 -12.20 13.44
C ARG A 37 -3.66 -11.86 12.20
N TYR A 38 -3.70 -10.59 11.85
CA TYR A 38 -4.29 -10.07 10.63
C TYR A 38 -3.34 -9.06 10.01
N VAL A 39 -3.00 -9.24 8.73
CA VAL A 39 -2.18 -8.29 7.97
C VAL A 39 -2.77 -8.11 6.58
N ALA A 40 -3.04 -6.86 6.22
CA ALA A 40 -3.49 -6.48 4.88
C ALA A 40 -2.82 -5.18 4.40
N ARG A 41 -2.77 -5.00 3.08
CA ARG A 41 -2.36 -3.75 2.42
C ARG A 41 -3.36 -3.37 1.35
N TRP A 42 -3.75 -2.09 1.34
CA TRP A 42 -4.66 -1.54 0.34
C TRP A 42 -4.23 -0.14 -0.12
N THR A 43 -4.81 0.31 -1.23
CA THR A 43 -4.78 1.70 -1.69
C THR A 43 -6.20 2.27 -1.63
N PRO A 44 -6.40 3.60 -1.65
CA PRO A 44 -7.74 4.21 -1.65
C PRO A 44 -8.68 3.69 -2.76
N LEU A 45 -8.15 3.22 -3.88
CA LEU A 45 -8.94 2.61 -4.97
C LEU A 45 -9.66 1.31 -4.54
N HIS A 46 -9.18 0.67 -3.48
CA HIS A 46 -9.71 -0.59 -2.98
C HIS A 46 -10.64 -0.39 -1.76
N ALA A 47 -11.34 0.74 -1.68
CA ALA A 47 -12.16 1.15 -0.52
C ALA A 47 -13.08 0.05 0.03
N ARG A 48 -13.79 -0.70 -0.83
CA ARG A 48 -14.66 -1.80 -0.40
C ARG A 48 -13.88 -2.94 0.27
N ARG A 49 -12.71 -3.31 -0.27
CA ARG A 49 -11.85 -4.37 0.31
C ARG A 49 -11.16 -3.89 1.59
N LEU A 50 -10.80 -2.62 1.64
CA LEU A 50 -10.30 -1.97 2.84
C LEU A 50 -11.36 -2.01 3.96
N MET A 51 -12.61 -1.65 3.66
CA MET A 51 -13.71 -1.73 4.61
C MET A 51 -13.89 -3.15 5.17
N TYR A 52 -13.97 -4.17 4.30
CA TYR A 52 -14.01 -5.56 4.77
C TYR A 52 -12.80 -5.95 5.61
N SER A 53 -11.61 -5.49 5.23
CA SER A 53 -10.40 -5.77 6.02
C SER A 53 -10.44 -5.14 7.40
N ILE A 54 -10.99 -3.93 7.52
CA ILE A 54 -11.18 -3.27 8.82
C ILE A 54 -12.18 -4.07 9.65
N THR A 55 -13.30 -4.51 9.07
CA THR A 55 -14.28 -5.36 9.76
C THR A 55 -13.65 -6.66 10.25
N ASP A 56 -12.94 -7.39 9.38
CA ASP A 56 -12.24 -8.64 9.73
C ASP A 56 -11.20 -8.41 10.84
N ALA A 57 -10.40 -7.34 10.72
CA ALA A 57 -9.35 -7.02 11.68
C ALA A 57 -9.88 -6.65 13.08
N LEU A 58 -11.04 -5.99 13.15
CA LEU A 58 -11.69 -5.63 14.42
C LEU A 58 -12.31 -6.84 15.13
N GLN A 59 -12.74 -7.86 14.37
CA GLN A 59 -13.29 -9.10 14.92
C GLN A 59 -12.19 -10.08 15.39
N LYS A 60 -10.92 -9.78 15.09
CA LYS A 60 -9.77 -10.59 15.48
C LYS A 60 -9.25 -10.16 16.85
N PRO A 61 -9.28 -11.04 17.87
CA PRO A 61 -8.58 -10.75 19.11
C PRO A 61 -7.06 -10.77 18.87
N GLY A 62 -6.37 -9.82 19.49
CA GLY A 62 -4.93 -9.63 19.39
C GLY A 62 -4.55 -8.49 18.45
N PHE A 63 -3.33 -8.58 17.89
CA PHE A 63 -2.74 -7.51 17.10
C PHE A 63 -3.02 -7.67 15.61
N SER A 64 -3.51 -6.61 14.97
CA SER A 64 -3.87 -6.55 13.56
C SER A 64 -3.26 -5.31 12.91
N VAL A 65 -2.78 -5.43 11.67
CA VAL A 65 -2.20 -4.31 10.90
C VAL A 65 -2.85 -4.22 9.53
N ILE A 66 -3.27 -3.02 9.15
CA ILE A 66 -3.74 -2.70 7.81
C ILE A 66 -2.92 -1.51 7.30
N GLU A 67 -2.06 -1.74 6.31
CA GLU A 67 -1.31 -0.68 5.65
C GLU A 67 -2.16 -0.07 4.53
N VAL A 68 -2.41 1.24 4.59
CA VAL A 68 -3.09 1.97 3.52
C VAL A 68 -2.10 2.89 2.83
N ILE A 69 -1.75 2.55 1.59
CA ILE A 69 -0.85 3.36 0.76
C ILE A 69 -1.70 4.39 0.03
N ALA A 70 -1.70 5.62 0.52
CA ALA A 70 -2.47 6.73 -0.05
C ALA A 70 -1.55 7.78 -0.68
N PRO A 71 -1.97 8.45 -1.76
CA PRO A 71 -1.28 9.65 -2.21
C PRO A 71 -1.54 10.77 -1.19
N CYS A 72 -0.51 11.53 -0.83
CA CYS A 72 -0.74 12.82 -0.19
C CYS A 72 -1.33 13.77 -1.25
N LEU A 73 -2.64 14.02 -1.16
CA LEU A 73 -3.34 14.90 -2.09
C LEU A 73 -3.01 16.38 -1.86
N MET A 74 -2.48 16.72 -0.69
CA MET A 74 -2.27 18.11 -0.25
C MET A 74 -0.84 18.62 -0.51
N TYR A 75 0.20 17.79 -0.34
CA TYR A 75 1.60 18.27 -0.27
C TYR A 75 2.26 18.64 -1.62
N TYR A 76 1.52 18.55 -2.73
CA TYR A 76 1.98 19.02 -4.04
C TYR A 76 0.93 19.87 -4.74
N ALA A 77 -0.06 20.38 -4.00
CA ALA A 77 -1.00 21.35 -4.54
C ALA A 77 -0.36 22.76 -4.56
N SER A 78 0.80 22.93 -5.23
CA SER A 78 1.31 24.29 -5.48
C SER A 78 0.67 24.93 -6.71
N ASN A 79 0.02 24.18 -7.62
CA ASN A 79 -0.42 24.73 -8.91
C ASN A 79 -1.88 24.39 -9.32
N GLY A 80 -2.75 23.88 -8.43
CA GLY A 80 -4.20 23.80 -8.70
C GLY A 80 -4.66 22.96 -9.89
N ARG A 81 -3.85 22.02 -10.42
CA ARG A 81 -4.22 21.20 -11.59
C ARG A 81 -4.83 19.88 -11.13
N ILE A 82 -6.15 19.73 -11.30
CA ILE A 82 -6.92 18.48 -11.08
C ILE A 82 -6.27 17.26 -11.78
N GLY A 83 -5.56 17.49 -12.88
CA GLY A 83 -4.81 16.46 -13.61
C GLY A 83 -3.77 15.73 -12.74
N GLU A 84 -3.07 16.43 -11.85
CA GLU A 84 -2.03 15.83 -11.01
C GLU A 84 -2.61 14.89 -9.94
N THR A 85 -3.80 15.22 -9.41
CA THR A 85 -4.54 14.36 -8.48
C THR A 85 -5.07 13.10 -9.18
N LEU A 86 -5.66 13.25 -10.36
CA LEU A 86 -6.15 12.11 -11.15
C LEU A 86 -5.00 11.21 -11.61
N ASP A 87 -3.85 11.77 -11.98
CA ASP A 87 -2.67 11.02 -12.39
C ASP A 87 -2.11 10.17 -11.25
N ARG A 88 -2.13 10.66 -10.01
CA ARG A 88 -1.75 9.88 -8.82
C ARG A 88 -2.71 8.72 -8.55
N MET A 89 -4.00 8.93 -8.77
CA MET A 89 -4.98 7.84 -8.65
C MET A 89 -4.81 6.83 -9.79
N ARG A 90 -4.58 7.28 -11.03
CA ARG A 90 -4.25 6.43 -12.17
C ARG A 90 -3.00 5.58 -11.92
N PHE A 91 -1.97 6.17 -11.30
CA PHE A 91 -0.78 5.43 -10.91
C PHE A 91 -1.13 4.19 -10.06
N PHE A 92 -1.96 4.32 -9.01
CA PHE A 92 -2.34 3.16 -8.20
C PHE A 92 -3.18 2.15 -8.97
N TYR A 93 -4.00 2.60 -9.92
CA TYR A 93 -4.81 1.71 -10.75
C TYR A 93 -3.92 0.83 -11.64
N GLU A 94 -2.92 1.43 -12.28
CA GLU A 94 -2.01 0.74 -13.21
C GLU A 94 -0.94 -0.10 -12.48
N ASN A 95 -0.47 0.40 -11.34
CA ASN A 95 0.67 -0.12 -10.59
C ASN A 95 0.29 -0.89 -9.32
N SER A 96 -0.98 -1.27 -9.12
CA SER A 96 -1.35 -2.22 -8.06
C SER A 96 -1.78 -3.56 -8.64
N VAL A 97 -1.49 -4.65 -7.93
CA VAL A 97 -1.96 -5.99 -8.25
C VAL A 97 -2.47 -6.68 -6.99
N ILE A 98 -3.67 -7.26 -7.06
CA ILE A 98 -4.25 -7.99 -5.93
C ILE A 98 -3.65 -9.39 -5.88
N LYS A 99 -2.98 -9.74 -4.78
CA LYS A 99 -2.52 -11.10 -4.49
C LYS A 99 -2.77 -11.44 -3.01
N HIS A 100 -3.90 -12.09 -2.75
CA HIS A 100 -4.19 -12.58 -1.40
C HIS A 100 -3.26 -13.73 -1.04
N GLY A 101 -2.82 -13.80 0.23
CA GLY A 101 -1.96 -14.86 0.74
C GLY A 101 -0.52 -14.84 0.23
N GLU A 102 -0.10 -13.83 -0.53
CA GLU A 102 1.29 -13.68 -0.99
C GLU A 102 2.25 -13.68 0.22
N PRO A 103 3.36 -14.45 0.18
CA PRO A 103 4.40 -14.41 1.20
C PRO A 103 4.86 -12.97 1.49
N THR A 104 4.89 -12.59 2.76
CA THR A 104 5.08 -11.17 3.11
C THR A 104 6.46 -10.63 2.76
N ASP A 105 7.45 -11.50 2.68
CA ASP A 105 8.81 -11.23 2.17
C ASP A 105 8.83 -10.75 0.71
N ASN A 106 7.83 -11.12 -0.09
CA ASN A 106 7.68 -10.66 -1.48
C ASN A 106 6.98 -9.29 -1.61
N LEU A 107 6.59 -8.67 -0.50
CA LEU A 107 5.77 -7.45 -0.49
C LEU A 107 6.58 -6.14 -0.46
N ASN A 108 7.88 -6.20 -0.76
CA ASN A 108 8.71 -5.01 -0.87
C ASN A 108 8.20 -4.09 -1.99
N ILE A 109 8.11 -2.79 -1.70
CA ILE A 109 7.72 -1.78 -2.69
C ILE A 109 8.99 -1.31 -3.38
N ASN A 110 9.14 -1.67 -4.64
CA ASN A 110 10.32 -1.36 -5.45
C ASN A 110 9.94 -0.43 -6.60
N HIS A 111 10.93 0.13 -7.29
CA HIS A 111 10.69 0.99 -8.46
C HIS A 111 10.10 0.29 -9.69
N SER A 112 10.39 -0.99 -9.85
CA SER A 112 10.12 -1.73 -11.09
C SER A 112 8.92 -2.68 -11.01
N ASN A 113 8.39 -2.91 -9.82
CA ASN A 113 7.35 -3.91 -9.58
C ASN A 113 6.02 -3.24 -9.21
N LYS A 114 4.91 -3.88 -9.62
CA LYS A 114 3.57 -3.49 -9.14
C LYS A 114 3.49 -3.64 -7.62
N ILE A 115 2.79 -2.71 -6.99
CA ILE A 115 2.44 -2.75 -5.57
C ILE A 115 1.49 -3.92 -5.37
N VAL A 116 1.96 -4.94 -4.66
CA VAL A 116 1.12 -6.06 -4.28
C VAL A 116 0.21 -5.62 -3.14
N VAL A 117 -1.10 -5.66 -3.37
CA VAL A 117 -2.15 -5.36 -2.38
C VAL A 117 -2.94 -6.63 -2.08
N GLY A 118 -3.54 -6.72 -0.91
CA GLY A 118 -4.22 -7.93 -0.50
C GLY A 118 -4.37 -8.10 1.01
N LYS A 119 -5.00 -9.21 1.36
CA LYS A 119 -4.95 -9.80 2.71
C LYS A 119 -3.88 -10.88 2.69
N PHE A 120 -2.87 -10.78 3.55
CA PHE A 120 -1.67 -11.64 3.51
C PHE A 120 -1.59 -12.59 4.71
N VAL A 121 -2.03 -12.12 5.88
CA VAL A 121 -2.06 -12.92 7.10
C VAL A 121 -3.48 -12.91 7.64
N ASP A 122 -4.01 -14.10 7.88
CA ASP A 122 -5.34 -14.33 8.43
C ASP A 122 -5.31 -15.58 9.31
N ARG A 123 -4.78 -15.46 10.52
CA ARG A 123 -4.69 -16.58 11.47
C ARG A 123 -6.02 -16.79 12.19
N VAL A 124 -6.61 -17.97 12.06
CA VAL A 124 -7.77 -18.39 12.85
C VAL A 124 -7.32 -18.61 14.29
N ILE A 125 -8.20 -18.43 15.26
CA ILE A 125 -7.94 -18.89 16.62
C ILE A 125 -8.25 -20.38 16.58
N ASP A 126 -7.23 -21.22 16.63
CA ASP A 126 -7.45 -22.61 16.97
C ASP A 126 -7.93 -22.58 18.43
N GLY A 127 -9.20 -22.91 18.65
CA GLY A 127 -9.83 -22.86 19.97
C GLY A 127 -9.06 -23.73 20.96
N GLY A 128 -8.79 -23.16 22.14
CA GLY A 128 -8.56 -23.92 23.37
C GLY A 128 -9.88 -24.35 23.99
#